data_AF-A0A2N2PTI1-F1
#
_entry.id   AF-A0A2N2PTI1-F1
#
_cell.length_a   1.000
_cell.length_b   1.000
_cell.length_c   1.000
_cell.angle_alpha   90.00
_cell.angle_beta   90.00
_cell.angle_gamma   90.00
#
_symmetry.space_group_name_H-M   'P 1'
#
loop_
_entity.id
_entity.type
_entity.pdbx_description
1 polymer ?
#
loop_
_entity_poly.entity_id
_entity_poly.type
_entity_poly.pdbx_seq_one_letter_code
_entity_poly.pdbx_strand_id
1 'polypeptide(L)'
;MGAEAGRLCQVFEAVVARVTPPPRATLRERVTWVEALIGADPTLEGESLLDDETSLRVVARAAESAATDTGDIAARDIAALRAFKDILRGLVLADAVLGAGEDMPLSYEQFVFELVQAVENATCTVPVEGEAVLVASALEVRGLAFEAVALLGLAEGDFPQAEREDTLLRDADRAWLAEQGFAIEPSLQGDEATFFYQAVTRARRRLLLCRPYLADDGQPWEASPYWFAAQGLLGGAPLIHVRPTDPVSESASAQELIAAAPDDGLDVPAAVLRTRVGAGPSPWNGDLSALADELGRRYGADQPWSSSRLETYARCPFYFWAAYVLELEPREAPQAGFDVLTLGSIYHAVLERLYKRVPDGDPDRLRAGLPAVAREIYAAAPQDYGFRPTALWQHQQAELTEVLRRTLEGLIEAAGEYVPLAQELPFGLGDRPPLILQAAGGPGLRLRGYIDRVDRAPDGRLRIIDYKAGSTLISASDLAEGHRLQLPLYALAAQEALAAEVAGGFYWHITSARPSSLKLEGCDGGAAGAIETAVGHALAIAAAVRAGQFAPHPPAEGCPAACPATAFCERYAPRLR
;
A
#
# COMPACT_ATOMS: atom_id res chain seq x y z
N MET A 1 18.62 12.02 30.17
CA MET A 1 18.94 11.72 28.76
C MET A 1 20.43 11.97 28.54
N GLY A 2 21.14 11.06 27.90
CA GLY A 2 22.58 11.21 27.63
C GLY A 2 22.88 12.29 26.57
N ALA A 3 24.15 12.72 26.46
CA ALA A 3 24.57 13.76 25.50
C ALA A 3 24.24 13.42 24.04
N GLU A 4 24.24 12.12 23.69
CA GLU A 4 23.87 11.63 22.36
C GLU A 4 22.37 11.77 22.09
N ALA A 5 21.51 11.43 23.05
CA ALA A 5 20.08 11.67 22.96
C ALA A 5 19.75 13.17 22.85
N GLY A 6 20.51 14.03 23.55
CA GLY A 6 20.41 15.48 23.42
C GLY A 6 20.74 15.98 22.01
N ARG A 7 21.82 15.47 21.39
CA ARG A 7 22.19 15.79 20.01
C ARG A 7 21.14 15.30 19.00
N LEU A 8 20.65 14.07 19.15
CA LEU A 8 19.59 13.53 18.28
C LEU A 8 18.30 14.33 18.39
N CYS A 9 17.91 14.73 19.61
CA CYS A 9 16.76 15.60 19.84
C CYS A 9 16.90 16.94 19.12
N GLN A 10 18.08 17.57 19.19
CA GLN A 10 18.35 18.84 18.50
C GLN A 10 18.29 18.70 16.98
N VAL A 11 18.85 17.61 16.43
CA VAL A 11 18.76 17.34 14.98
C VAL A 11 17.31 17.11 14.56
N PHE A 12 16.56 16.33 15.34
CA PHE A 12 15.14 16.08 15.08
C PHE A 12 14.32 17.37 15.14
N GLU A 13 14.48 18.18 16.18
CA GLU A 13 13.79 19.46 16.33
C GLU A 13 14.13 20.43 15.18
N ALA A 14 15.39 20.48 14.76
CA ALA A 14 15.82 21.28 13.61
C ALA A 14 15.14 20.82 12.30
N VAL A 15 15.10 19.51 12.05
CA VAL A 15 14.41 18.94 10.88
C VAL A 15 12.91 19.24 10.94
N VAL A 16 12.26 18.99 12.08
CA VAL A 16 10.83 19.26 12.27
C VAL A 16 10.52 20.73 12.05
N ALA A 17 11.28 21.65 12.64
CA ALA A 17 11.10 23.08 12.44
C ALA A 17 11.22 23.48 10.96
N ARG A 18 12.13 22.83 10.22
CA ARG A 18 12.38 23.14 8.82
C ARG A 18 11.30 22.62 7.88
N VAL A 19 10.81 21.41 8.09
CA VAL A 19 9.74 20.80 7.28
C VAL A 19 8.33 21.23 7.70
N THR A 20 8.21 21.96 8.82
CA THR A 20 6.93 22.52 9.25
C THR A 20 6.60 23.75 8.38
N PRO A 21 5.47 23.75 7.65
CA PRO A 21 5.10 24.90 6.84
C PRO A 21 4.80 26.11 7.73
N PRO A 22 5.17 27.34 7.30
CA PRO A 22 4.88 28.54 8.06
C PRO A 22 3.35 28.70 8.25
N PRO A 23 2.88 28.99 9.48
CA PRO A 23 1.45 28.93 9.83
C PRO A 23 0.63 30.04 9.16
N ARG A 24 1.23 31.22 8.96
CA ARG A 24 0.70 32.32 8.16
C ARG A 24 1.80 32.80 7.25
N ALA A 25 1.63 32.59 5.96
CA ALA A 25 2.60 32.96 4.95
C ALA A 25 1.87 33.34 3.65
N THR A 26 2.42 34.31 2.95
CA THR A 26 2.05 34.63 1.57
C THR A 26 2.49 33.51 0.62
N LEU A 27 2.00 33.52 -0.62
CA LEU A 27 2.47 32.58 -1.64
C LEU A 27 4.00 32.65 -1.80
N ARG A 28 4.56 33.86 -1.84
CA ARG A 28 6.01 34.08 -1.98
C ARG A 28 6.79 33.45 -0.83
N GLU A 29 6.37 33.66 0.41
CA GLU A 29 7.02 33.06 1.59
C GLU A 29 6.95 31.53 1.57
N ARG A 30 5.83 30.95 1.12
CA ARG A 30 5.69 29.50 0.96
C ARG A 30 6.58 28.94 -0.14
N VAL A 31 6.66 29.63 -1.29
CA VAL A 31 7.58 29.29 -2.38
C VAL A 31 9.02 29.34 -1.90
N THR A 32 9.44 30.42 -1.22
CA THR A 32 10.79 30.52 -0.65
C THR A 32 11.07 29.40 0.36
N TRP A 33 10.09 29.02 1.18
CA TRP A 33 10.23 27.89 2.10
C TRP A 33 10.49 26.57 1.35
N VAL A 34 9.74 26.29 0.28
CA VAL A 34 9.93 25.09 -0.55
C VAL A 34 11.25 25.12 -1.31
N GLU A 35 11.61 26.23 -1.97
CA GLU A 35 12.89 26.37 -2.65
C GLU A 35 14.07 26.14 -1.69
N ALA A 36 13.98 26.69 -0.48
CA ALA A 36 15.01 26.52 0.53
C ALA A 36 15.05 25.07 1.06
N LEU A 37 13.93 24.32 1.06
CA LEU A 37 13.95 22.88 1.40
C LEU A 37 14.69 22.07 0.33
N ILE A 38 14.50 22.40 -0.95
CA ILE A 38 15.15 21.73 -2.08
C ILE A 38 16.66 22.04 -2.13
N GLY A 39 17.03 23.29 -1.81
CA GLY A 39 18.41 23.77 -1.84
C GLY A 39 18.85 24.30 -3.20
N ALA A 40 20.03 24.90 -3.25
CA ALA A 40 20.57 25.51 -4.48
C ALA A 40 20.96 24.46 -5.54
N ASP A 41 20.88 24.83 -6.82
CA ASP A 41 21.56 24.09 -7.88
C ASP A 41 23.03 24.57 -7.96
N PRO A 42 24.02 23.71 -7.64
CA PRO A 42 25.43 24.11 -7.64
C PRO A 42 25.97 24.45 -9.03
N THR A 43 25.24 24.13 -10.10
CA THR A 43 25.65 24.37 -11.49
C THR A 43 25.11 25.68 -12.07
N LEU A 44 24.22 26.39 -11.36
CA LEU A 44 23.64 27.66 -11.79
C LEU A 44 24.28 28.83 -11.02
N GLU A 45 24.79 29.82 -11.75
CA GLU A 45 25.36 31.02 -11.15
C GLU A 45 24.28 31.86 -10.43
N GLY A 46 24.51 32.21 -9.16
CA GLY A 46 23.63 33.09 -8.38
C GLY A 46 22.67 32.40 -7.40
N GLU A 47 22.53 31.07 -7.42
CA GLU A 47 21.67 30.34 -6.45
C GLU A 47 22.33 30.06 -5.08
N SER A 48 23.63 30.36 -4.94
CA SER A 48 24.44 30.11 -3.73
C SER A 48 23.93 30.76 -2.43
N LEU A 49 22.99 31.70 -2.50
CA LEU A 49 22.45 32.43 -1.33
C LEU A 49 21.34 31.66 -0.58
N LEU A 50 20.90 30.52 -1.11
CA LEU A 50 19.80 29.72 -0.55
C LEU A 50 20.26 28.52 0.31
N ASP A 51 21.56 28.22 0.35
CA ASP A 51 22.11 27.09 1.09
C ASP A 51 22.63 27.52 2.47
N ASP A 52 21.82 27.28 3.51
CA ASP A 52 22.30 27.26 4.89
C ASP A 52 22.83 25.85 5.28
N GLU A 53 23.40 25.70 6.49
CA GLU A 53 23.91 24.41 6.99
C GLU A 53 22.81 23.34 7.18
N THR A 54 21.53 23.73 7.10
CA THR A 54 20.35 22.89 7.33
C THR A 54 19.59 22.55 6.03
N SER A 55 20.05 23.04 4.87
CA SER A 55 19.54 22.68 3.54
C SER A 55 19.61 21.17 3.31
N LEU A 56 18.55 20.58 2.73
CA LEU A 56 18.58 19.16 2.35
C LEU A 56 19.47 18.92 1.13
N ARG A 57 19.87 19.99 0.41
CA ARG A 57 20.76 19.98 -0.75
C ARG A 57 20.35 18.93 -1.77
N VAL A 58 19.07 18.83 -2.06
CA VAL A 58 18.48 17.75 -2.89
C VAL A 58 19.08 17.76 -4.29
N VAL A 59 19.20 18.94 -4.92
CA VAL A 59 19.79 19.08 -6.26
C VAL A 59 21.28 18.74 -6.25
N ALA A 60 22.03 19.24 -5.26
CA ALA A 60 23.45 18.94 -5.15
C ALA A 60 23.72 17.45 -4.89
N ARG A 61 22.92 16.79 -4.05
CA ARG A 61 23.01 15.34 -3.82
C ARG A 61 22.68 14.52 -5.06
N ALA A 62 21.69 14.94 -5.85
CA ALA A 62 21.39 14.31 -7.14
C ALA A 62 22.58 14.46 -8.12
N ALA A 63 23.22 15.64 -8.15
CA ALA A 63 24.40 15.88 -8.97
C ALA A 63 25.64 15.09 -8.51
N GLU A 64 25.86 14.94 -7.20
CA GLU A 64 26.92 14.09 -6.64
C GLU A 64 26.71 12.62 -7.02
N SER A 65 25.46 12.12 -6.98
CA SER A 65 25.12 10.75 -7.37
C SER A 65 25.36 10.49 -8.86
N ALA A 66 25.16 11.49 -9.72
CA ALA A 66 25.42 11.42 -11.15
C ALA A 66 26.88 11.05 -11.47
N ALA A 67 27.82 11.45 -10.59
CA ALA A 67 29.24 11.20 -10.75
C ALA A 67 29.67 9.78 -10.37
N THR A 68 28.83 9.01 -9.66
CA THR A 68 29.19 7.72 -9.07
C THR A 68 28.53 6.49 -9.70
N ASP A 69 27.30 6.57 -10.20
CA ASP A 69 26.66 5.50 -10.99
C ASP A 69 25.35 6.00 -11.63
N THR A 70 25.06 5.57 -12.87
CA THR A 70 23.84 5.91 -13.66
C THR A 70 23.59 7.39 -13.96
N GLY A 71 24.42 7.98 -14.84
CA GLY A 71 24.30 9.37 -15.28
C GLY A 71 22.92 9.78 -15.84
N ASP A 72 22.21 8.87 -16.51
CA ASP A 72 20.90 9.15 -17.12
C ASP A 72 19.78 9.40 -16.09
N ILE A 73 19.78 8.64 -14.98
CA ILE A 73 18.77 8.80 -13.92
C ILE A 73 18.98 10.13 -13.20
N ALA A 74 20.23 10.44 -12.87
CA ALA A 74 20.54 11.69 -12.18
C ALA A 74 20.30 12.92 -13.07
N ALA A 75 20.62 12.85 -14.38
CA ALA A 75 20.31 13.92 -15.33
C ALA A 75 18.80 14.19 -15.44
N ARG A 76 17.99 13.12 -15.49
CA ARG A 76 16.52 13.21 -15.47
C ARG A 76 16.01 13.88 -14.19
N ASP A 77 16.49 13.44 -13.03
CA ASP A 77 16.03 13.94 -11.75
C ASP A 77 16.42 15.41 -11.55
N ILE A 78 17.62 15.83 -11.99
CA ILE A 78 18.05 17.24 -11.99
C ILE A 78 17.16 18.09 -12.90
N ALA A 79 16.85 17.61 -14.11
CA ALA A 79 15.97 18.32 -15.04
C ALA A 79 14.57 18.52 -14.43
N ALA A 80 14.02 17.49 -13.78
CA ALA A 80 12.73 17.58 -13.10
C ALA A 80 12.76 18.56 -11.91
N LEU A 81 13.83 18.57 -11.11
CA LEU A 81 14.00 19.52 -10.00
C LEU A 81 14.10 20.97 -10.49
N ARG A 82 14.75 21.21 -11.63
CA ARG A 82 14.80 22.54 -12.26
C ARG A 82 13.44 22.99 -12.75
N ALA A 83 12.74 22.12 -13.48
CA ALA A 83 11.38 22.39 -13.92
C ALA A 83 10.46 22.70 -12.73
N PHE A 84 10.62 21.98 -11.61
CA PHE A 84 9.87 22.24 -10.39
C PHE A 84 10.18 23.62 -9.78
N LYS A 85 11.44 24.04 -9.75
CA LYS A 85 11.83 25.41 -9.34
C LYS A 85 11.22 26.47 -10.27
N ASP A 86 11.20 26.22 -11.57
CA ASP A 86 10.59 27.14 -12.54
C ASP A 86 9.08 27.28 -12.36
N ILE A 87 8.39 26.19 -11.99
CA ILE A 87 6.97 26.23 -11.60
C ILE A 87 6.76 27.11 -10.36
N LEU A 88 7.57 26.92 -9.33
CA LEU A 88 7.51 27.73 -8.11
C LEU A 88 7.70 29.22 -8.41
N ARG A 89 8.67 29.57 -9.26
CA ARG A 89 8.89 30.94 -9.73
C ARG A 89 7.73 31.46 -10.58
N GLY A 90 7.17 30.60 -11.43
CA GLY A 90 6.00 30.89 -12.24
C GLY A 90 4.78 31.24 -11.40
N LEU A 91 4.54 30.54 -10.28
CA LEU A 91 3.48 30.86 -9.33
C LEU A 91 3.67 32.26 -8.73
N VAL A 92 4.90 32.61 -8.32
CA VAL A 92 5.20 33.96 -7.79
C VAL A 92 5.00 35.04 -8.86
N LEU A 93 5.39 34.77 -10.10
CA LEU A 93 5.19 35.70 -11.21
C LEU A 93 3.70 35.90 -11.54
N ALA A 94 2.92 34.82 -11.57
CA ALA A 94 1.48 34.87 -11.83
C ALA A 94 0.74 35.69 -10.76
N ASP A 95 1.07 35.47 -9.49
CA ASP A 95 0.53 36.23 -8.35
C ASP A 95 0.86 37.73 -8.45
N ALA A 96 2.11 38.06 -8.80
CA ALA A 96 2.54 39.44 -9.02
C ALA A 96 1.80 40.13 -10.19
N VAL A 97 1.45 39.40 -11.25
CA VAL A 97 0.70 39.93 -12.41
C VAL A 97 -0.78 40.13 -12.09
N LEU A 98 -1.38 39.22 -11.34
CA LEU A 98 -2.81 39.28 -11.00
C LEU A 98 -3.12 40.35 -9.94
N GLY A 99 -2.11 40.91 -9.28
CA GLY A 99 -2.28 41.93 -8.26
C GLY A 99 -3.08 41.45 -7.05
N ALA A 100 -3.17 40.12 -6.85
CA ALA A 100 -3.62 39.54 -5.60
C ALA A 100 -2.63 40.01 -4.53
N GLY A 101 -3.11 40.86 -3.61
CA GLY A 101 -2.24 41.76 -2.82
C GLY A 101 -1.02 41.07 -2.22
N GLU A 102 0.14 41.74 -2.33
CA GLU A 102 1.48 41.27 -1.90
C GLU A 102 1.56 40.80 -0.42
N ASP A 103 0.50 40.97 0.37
CA ASP A 103 0.41 40.67 1.80
C ASP A 103 -0.76 39.73 2.20
N MET A 104 -1.49 39.12 1.25
CA MET A 104 -2.59 38.20 1.60
C MET A 104 -2.05 36.83 2.03
N PRO A 105 -2.29 36.37 3.27
CA PRO A 105 -1.85 35.05 3.70
C PRO A 105 -2.64 33.95 2.97
N LEU A 106 -1.91 33.03 2.34
CA LEU A 106 -2.46 31.85 1.68
C LEU A 106 -2.48 30.67 2.66
N SER A 107 -3.58 29.92 2.73
CA SER A 107 -3.63 28.71 3.54
C SER A 107 -2.68 27.64 2.97
N TYR A 108 -2.14 26.77 3.83
CA TYR A 108 -1.24 25.71 3.36
C TYR A 108 -1.95 24.74 2.40
N GLU A 109 -3.21 24.41 2.68
CA GLU A 109 -4.04 23.55 1.83
C GLU A 109 -4.23 24.15 0.44
N GLN A 110 -4.55 25.44 0.36
CA GLN A 110 -4.72 26.12 -0.92
C GLN A 110 -3.41 26.25 -1.69
N PHE A 111 -2.30 26.52 -1.01
CA PHE A 111 -0.97 26.51 -1.62
C PHE A 111 -0.63 25.15 -2.25
N VAL A 112 -0.87 24.05 -1.52
CA VAL A 112 -0.61 22.70 -2.03
C VAL A 112 -1.50 22.40 -3.23
N PHE A 113 -2.77 22.80 -3.18
CA PHE A 113 -3.70 22.63 -4.30
C PHE A 113 -3.19 23.34 -5.57
N GLU A 114 -2.83 24.63 -5.47
CA GLU A 114 -2.32 25.42 -6.60
C GLU A 114 -0.99 24.84 -7.12
N LEU A 115 -0.10 24.41 -6.23
CA LEU A 115 1.18 23.81 -6.59
C LEU A 115 1.01 22.49 -7.34
N VAL A 116 0.15 21.59 -6.84
CA VAL A 116 -0.11 20.30 -7.49
C VAL A 116 -0.69 20.50 -8.88
N GLN A 117 -1.65 21.41 -9.04
CA GLN A 117 -2.21 21.74 -10.35
C GLN A 117 -1.15 22.30 -11.31
N ALA A 118 -0.23 23.14 -10.82
CA ALA A 118 0.85 23.66 -11.65
C ALA A 118 1.86 22.56 -12.06
N VAL A 119 2.12 21.60 -11.17
CA VAL A 119 2.99 20.44 -11.45
C VAL A 119 2.36 19.47 -12.45
N GLU A 120 1.07 19.16 -12.31
CA GLU A 120 0.36 18.25 -13.22
C GLU A 120 0.31 18.75 -14.67
N ASN A 121 0.38 20.07 -14.87
CA ASN A 121 0.38 20.69 -16.20
C ASN A 121 1.78 20.99 -16.75
N ALA A 122 2.84 20.71 -15.99
CA ALA A 122 4.20 20.98 -16.40
C ALA A 122 4.82 19.80 -17.16
N THR A 123 5.67 20.12 -18.14
CA THR A 123 6.49 19.14 -18.86
C THR A 123 7.96 19.43 -18.63
N CYS A 124 8.77 18.37 -18.52
CA CYS A 124 10.22 18.46 -18.36
C CYS A 124 10.88 17.65 -19.46
N THR A 125 11.87 18.25 -20.13
CA THR A 125 12.67 17.59 -21.16
C THR A 125 14.12 17.44 -20.68
N VAL A 126 14.69 16.26 -20.92
CA VAL A 126 16.12 16.04 -20.71
C VAL A 126 16.82 16.33 -22.04
N PRO A 127 17.81 17.24 -22.10
CA PRO A 127 18.55 17.47 -23.32
C PRO A 127 19.26 16.18 -23.75
N VAL A 128 19.08 15.79 -25.01
CA VAL A 128 19.73 14.62 -25.60
C VAL A 128 20.99 15.09 -26.32
N GLU A 129 22.15 14.59 -25.89
CA GLU A 129 23.42 14.81 -26.59
C GLU A 129 23.74 13.63 -27.51
N GLY A 130 24.03 13.88 -28.80
CA GLY A 130 24.49 12.86 -29.75
C GLY A 130 23.46 12.41 -30.80
N GLU A 131 23.67 11.21 -31.35
CA GLU A 131 22.77 10.60 -32.34
C GLU A 131 21.53 10.03 -31.63
N ALA A 132 20.34 10.47 -32.05
CA ALA A 132 19.07 10.08 -31.43
C ALA A 132 17.99 9.79 -32.47
N VAL A 133 17.01 8.97 -32.08
CA VAL A 133 15.78 8.75 -32.85
C VAL A 133 14.78 9.84 -32.45
N LEU A 134 14.30 10.60 -33.42
CA LEU A 134 13.23 11.57 -33.19
C LEU A 134 11.89 10.85 -33.04
N VAL A 135 11.27 10.99 -31.86
CA VAL A 135 9.88 10.61 -31.61
C VAL A 135 9.05 11.89 -31.56
N ALA A 136 8.11 12.03 -32.49
CA ALA A 136 7.32 13.24 -32.65
C ALA A 136 5.96 12.90 -33.29
N SER A 137 4.98 13.77 -33.08
CA SER A 137 3.68 13.68 -33.74
C SER A 137 3.78 13.94 -35.25
N ALA A 138 2.77 13.49 -36.01
CA ALA A 138 2.68 13.75 -37.46
C ALA A 138 2.69 15.28 -37.77
N LEU A 139 2.18 16.09 -36.85
CA LEU A 139 2.12 17.54 -36.96
C LEU A 139 3.50 18.21 -36.82
N GLU A 140 4.35 17.69 -35.94
CA GLU A 140 5.67 18.26 -35.63
C GLU A 140 6.72 17.95 -36.70
N VAL A 141 6.54 16.85 -37.45
CA VAL A 141 7.48 16.46 -38.52
C VAL A 141 7.25 17.18 -39.85
N ARG A 142 6.32 18.13 -39.90
CA ARG A 142 6.01 18.91 -41.11
C ARG A 142 7.24 19.67 -41.60
N GLY A 143 7.54 19.53 -42.89
CA GLY A 143 8.69 20.18 -43.52
C GLY A 143 10.04 19.50 -43.27
N LEU A 144 10.09 18.44 -42.45
CA LEU A 144 11.30 17.64 -42.24
C LEU A 144 11.42 16.52 -43.27
N ALA A 145 12.54 15.79 -43.28
CA ALA A 145 12.73 14.57 -44.06
C ALA A 145 13.76 13.66 -43.38
N PHE A 146 13.51 12.36 -43.38
CA PHE A 146 14.34 11.36 -42.70
C PHE A 146 14.72 10.23 -43.65
N GLU A 147 15.84 9.56 -43.40
CA GLU A 147 16.21 8.37 -44.19
C GLU A 147 15.21 7.23 -43.97
N ALA A 148 14.78 7.04 -42.73
CA ALA A 148 13.78 6.06 -42.33
C ALA A 148 12.72 6.71 -41.44
N VAL A 149 11.46 6.29 -41.58
CA VAL A 149 10.35 6.70 -40.72
C VAL A 149 9.58 5.46 -40.28
N ALA A 150 9.26 5.38 -38.99
CA ALA A 150 8.30 4.43 -38.45
C ALA A 150 7.04 5.20 -38.03
N LEU A 151 5.91 4.91 -38.69
CA LEU A 151 4.60 5.43 -38.32
C LEU A 151 3.88 4.41 -37.46
N LEU A 152 3.64 4.78 -36.21
CA LEU A 152 2.98 3.95 -35.19
C LEU A 152 1.49 4.29 -35.11
N GLY A 153 0.70 3.47 -34.40
CA GLY A 153 -0.69 3.81 -34.06
C GLY A 153 -1.70 3.72 -35.21
N LEU A 154 -1.45 2.94 -36.26
CA LEU A 154 -2.43 2.75 -37.35
C LEU A 154 -3.60 1.82 -36.96
N ALA A 155 -4.28 2.16 -35.87
CA ALA A 155 -5.46 1.50 -35.33
C ALA A 155 -6.67 2.43 -35.33
N GLU A 156 -7.88 1.85 -35.30
CA GLU A 156 -9.12 2.61 -35.28
C GLU A 156 -9.22 3.51 -34.02
N GLY A 157 -9.54 4.79 -34.23
CA GLY A 157 -9.68 5.80 -33.16
C GLY A 157 -8.37 6.46 -32.71
N ASP A 158 -7.23 5.84 -33.01
CA ASP A 158 -5.89 6.39 -32.72
C ASP A 158 -5.37 7.19 -33.93
N PHE A 159 -5.40 6.58 -35.12
CA PHE A 159 -5.05 7.26 -36.37
C PHE A 159 -5.96 6.76 -37.53
N PRO A 160 -6.95 7.53 -38.02
CA PRO A 160 -7.22 8.92 -37.68
C PRO A 160 -7.71 9.08 -36.24
N GLN A 161 -7.28 10.14 -35.58
CA GLN A 161 -7.72 10.44 -34.22
C GLN A 161 -9.22 10.73 -34.21
N ALA A 162 -9.94 10.15 -33.24
CA ALA A 162 -11.35 10.47 -33.04
C ALA A 162 -11.50 11.88 -32.43
N GLU A 163 -11.72 12.89 -33.28
CA GLU A 163 -12.01 14.25 -32.84
C GLU A 163 -13.36 14.31 -32.10
N ARG A 164 -13.41 15.07 -31.00
CA ARG A 164 -14.64 15.35 -30.25
C ARG A 164 -14.89 16.85 -30.25
N GLU A 165 -16.15 17.21 -30.43
CA GLU A 165 -16.59 18.59 -30.35
C GLU A 165 -16.31 19.18 -28.96
N ASP A 166 -15.90 20.46 -28.94
CA ASP A 166 -15.70 21.22 -27.70
C ASP A 166 -17.01 21.32 -26.90
N THR A 167 -16.96 20.97 -25.61
CA THR A 167 -18.12 20.93 -24.72
C THR A 167 -18.73 22.30 -24.40
N LEU A 168 -17.93 23.37 -24.45
CA LEU A 168 -18.38 24.73 -24.12
C LEU A 168 -18.72 25.53 -25.37
N LEU A 169 -17.94 25.36 -26.44
CA LEU A 169 -18.14 26.07 -27.70
C LEU A 169 -18.22 25.09 -28.87
N ARG A 170 -19.42 24.58 -29.12
CA ARG A 170 -19.71 23.58 -30.15
C ARG A 170 -19.47 24.15 -31.55
N ASP A 171 -19.29 23.28 -32.53
CA ASP A 171 -19.06 23.67 -33.93
C ASP A 171 -20.27 24.40 -34.52
N ALA A 172 -21.49 24.08 -34.09
CA ALA A 172 -22.67 24.86 -34.45
C ALA A 172 -22.58 26.32 -33.95
N ASP A 173 -22.05 26.51 -32.74
CA ASP A 173 -21.88 27.83 -32.13
C ASP A 173 -20.71 28.59 -32.80
N ARG A 174 -19.62 27.88 -33.14
CA ARG A 174 -18.48 28.42 -33.93
C ARG A 174 -18.90 28.84 -35.32
N ALA A 175 -19.68 28.03 -36.01
CA ALA A 175 -20.22 28.34 -37.34
C ALA A 175 -21.12 29.58 -37.31
N TRP A 176 -22.01 29.67 -36.31
CA TRP A 176 -22.85 30.85 -36.12
C TRP A 176 -22.01 32.11 -35.86
N LEU A 177 -20.98 32.05 -35.00
CA LEU A 177 -20.06 33.16 -34.75
C LEU A 177 -19.28 33.57 -36.00
N ALA A 178 -18.84 32.60 -36.80
CA ALA A 178 -18.17 32.87 -38.08
C ALA A 178 -19.10 33.62 -39.06
N GLU A 179 -20.38 33.25 -39.12
CA GLU A 179 -21.39 33.99 -39.90
C GLU A 179 -21.59 35.43 -39.40
N GLN A 180 -21.41 35.68 -38.10
CA GLN A 180 -21.43 37.03 -37.53
C GLN A 180 -20.14 37.83 -37.76
N GLY A 181 -19.16 37.27 -38.47
CA GLY A 181 -17.90 37.93 -38.82
C GLY A 181 -16.76 37.74 -37.83
N PHE A 182 -16.89 36.84 -36.85
CA PHE A 182 -15.78 36.48 -35.97
C PHE A 182 -14.87 35.45 -36.65
N ALA A 183 -13.55 35.65 -36.62
CA ALA A 183 -12.58 34.69 -37.15
C ALA A 183 -12.39 33.52 -36.17
N ILE A 184 -13.32 32.56 -36.22
CA ILE A 184 -13.30 31.35 -35.38
C ILE A 184 -13.34 30.13 -36.29
N GLU A 185 -12.36 29.25 -36.13
CA GLU A 185 -12.28 27.98 -36.87
C GLU A 185 -13.15 26.90 -36.21
N PRO A 186 -13.69 25.95 -37.00
CA PRO A 186 -14.28 24.72 -36.48
C PRO A 186 -13.29 23.95 -35.61
N SER A 187 -13.80 23.26 -34.58
CA SER A 187 -13.00 22.36 -33.74
C SER A 187 -12.73 21.02 -34.41
N LEU A 188 -13.65 20.54 -35.27
CA LEU A 188 -13.45 19.35 -36.08
C LEU A 188 -12.75 19.73 -37.39
N GLN A 189 -11.43 19.59 -37.45
CA GLN A 189 -10.64 20.01 -38.62
C GLN A 189 -10.56 18.91 -39.68
N GLY A 190 -10.69 17.64 -39.31
CA GLY A 190 -10.86 16.52 -40.25
C GLY A 190 -9.73 16.28 -41.26
N ASP A 191 -8.55 16.89 -41.08
CA ASP A 191 -7.43 16.82 -42.05
C ASP A 191 -6.43 15.68 -41.76
N GLU A 192 -6.88 14.64 -41.05
CA GLU A 192 -6.10 13.44 -40.71
C GLU A 192 -5.51 12.74 -41.95
N ALA A 193 -6.19 12.84 -43.10
CA ALA A 193 -5.68 12.30 -44.35
C ALA A 193 -4.41 13.03 -44.83
N THR A 194 -4.34 14.35 -44.63
CA THR A 194 -3.15 15.13 -44.94
C THR A 194 -2.03 14.82 -43.96
N PHE A 195 -2.33 14.63 -42.67
CA PHE A 195 -1.33 14.21 -41.69
C PHE A 195 -0.76 12.82 -42.02
N PHE A 196 -1.61 11.87 -42.41
CA PHE A 196 -1.16 10.57 -42.91
C PHE A 196 -0.21 10.73 -44.09
N TYR A 197 -0.64 11.49 -45.11
CA TYR A 197 0.14 11.74 -46.31
C TYR A 197 1.49 12.41 -45.99
N GLN A 198 1.49 13.40 -45.10
CA GLN A 198 2.71 14.10 -44.69
C GLN A 198 3.65 13.14 -43.96
N ALA A 199 3.15 12.34 -43.01
CA ALA A 199 3.94 11.38 -42.25
C ALA A 199 4.61 10.33 -43.15
N VAL A 200 3.84 9.69 -44.05
CA VAL A 200 4.41 8.66 -44.94
C VAL A 200 5.39 9.23 -45.97
N THR A 201 5.21 10.48 -46.39
CA THR A 201 6.11 11.15 -47.35
C THR A 201 7.37 11.74 -46.72
N ARG A 202 7.54 11.66 -45.39
CA ARG A 202 8.79 12.09 -44.72
C ARG A 202 9.93 11.08 -44.92
N ALA A 203 9.61 9.83 -45.24
CA ALA A 203 10.58 8.76 -45.47
C ALA A 203 11.25 8.88 -46.85
N ARG A 204 12.58 8.93 -46.88
CA ARG A 204 13.35 8.92 -48.14
C ARG A 204 13.75 7.52 -48.62
N ARG A 205 14.01 6.58 -47.70
CA ARG A 205 14.50 5.23 -48.04
C ARG A 205 13.65 4.11 -47.45
N ARG A 206 13.25 4.22 -46.19
CA ARG A 206 12.53 3.15 -45.48
C ARG A 206 11.30 3.71 -44.78
N LEU A 207 10.17 3.03 -44.95
CA LEU A 207 8.93 3.32 -44.24
C LEU A 207 8.48 2.06 -43.53
N LEU A 208 8.30 2.15 -42.22
CA LEU A 208 7.68 1.13 -41.39
C LEU A 208 6.31 1.63 -40.95
N LEU A 209 5.28 0.82 -41.16
CA LEU A 209 3.92 1.10 -40.72
C LEU A 209 3.54 0.06 -39.66
N CYS A 210 3.12 0.52 -38.48
CA CYS A 210 2.82 -0.34 -37.34
C CYS A 210 1.43 -0.05 -36.79
N ARG A 211 0.79 -1.10 -36.27
CA ARG A 211 -0.45 -0.99 -35.48
C ARG A 211 -0.46 -2.00 -34.34
N PRO A 212 -1.04 -1.67 -33.18
CA PRO A 212 -1.43 -2.67 -32.20
C PRO A 212 -2.53 -3.58 -32.78
N TYR A 213 -2.54 -4.85 -32.38
CA TYR A 213 -3.65 -5.77 -32.69
C TYR A 213 -4.49 -6.11 -31.47
N LEU A 214 -4.06 -5.68 -30.28
CA LEU A 214 -4.78 -5.79 -29.00
C LEU A 214 -4.79 -4.44 -28.31
N ALA A 215 -5.88 -4.14 -27.61
CA ALA A 215 -5.96 -3.07 -26.63
C ALA A 215 -5.34 -3.51 -25.29
N ASP A 216 -5.21 -2.58 -24.35
CA ASP A 216 -4.62 -2.82 -23.02
C ASP A 216 -5.38 -3.88 -22.19
N ASP A 217 -6.67 -4.08 -22.49
CA ASP A 217 -7.52 -5.10 -21.87
C ASP A 217 -7.46 -6.47 -22.58
N GLY A 218 -6.65 -6.59 -23.63
CA GLY A 218 -6.48 -7.80 -24.43
C GLY A 218 -7.58 -8.04 -25.47
N GLN A 219 -8.51 -7.10 -25.68
CA GLN A 219 -9.48 -7.21 -26.77
C GLN A 219 -8.81 -6.92 -28.13
N PRO A 220 -9.27 -7.55 -29.23
CA PRO A 220 -8.81 -7.21 -30.57
C PRO A 220 -9.01 -5.73 -30.88
N TRP A 221 -7.97 -5.07 -31.39
CA TRP A 221 -8.04 -3.68 -31.84
C TRP A 221 -8.12 -3.62 -33.37
N GLU A 222 -9.18 -3.01 -33.87
CA GLU A 222 -9.43 -2.84 -35.30
C GLU A 222 -8.39 -1.96 -36.00
N ALA A 223 -8.16 -2.25 -37.28
CA ALA A 223 -7.16 -1.55 -38.08
C ALA A 223 -7.65 -0.18 -38.51
N SER A 224 -6.72 0.76 -38.65
CA SER A 224 -7.01 2.04 -39.30
C SER A 224 -7.49 1.87 -40.74
N PRO A 225 -8.40 2.72 -41.25
CA PRO A 225 -8.69 2.82 -42.68
C PRO A 225 -7.42 3.05 -43.54
N TYR A 226 -6.45 3.80 -43.03
CA TYR A 226 -5.18 4.06 -43.73
C TYR A 226 -4.28 2.82 -43.79
N TRP A 227 -4.41 1.91 -42.82
CA TRP A 227 -3.73 0.62 -42.86
C TRP A 227 -4.21 -0.20 -44.06
N PHE A 228 -5.53 -0.33 -44.24
CA PHE A 228 -6.10 -1.04 -45.39
C PHE A 228 -5.74 -0.36 -46.72
N ALA A 229 -5.78 0.97 -46.78
CA ALA A 229 -5.37 1.73 -47.96
C ALA A 229 -3.89 1.48 -48.32
N ALA A 230 -3.00 1.52 -47.33
CA ALA A 230 -1.59 1.22 -47.51
C ALA A 230 -1.38 -0.23 -47.97
N GLN A 231 -2.06 -1.21 -47.39
CA GLN A 231 -1.99 -2.61 -47.83
C GLN A 231 -2.46 -2.79 -49.28
N GLY A 232 -3.54 -2.11 -49.68
CA GLY A 232 -4.04 -2.16 -51.05
C GLY A 232 -3.04 -1.58 -52.06
N LEU A 233 -2.35 -0.51 -51.72
CA LEU A 233 -1.33 0.12 -52.58
C LEU A 233 0.00 -0.64 -52.60
N LEU A 234 0.42 -1.18 -51.46
CA LEU A 234 1.71 -1.83 -51.26
C LEU A 234 1.68 -3.34 -51.50
N GLY A 235 0.60 -3.88 -52.08
CA GLY A 235 0.16 -5.29 -52.19
C GLY A 235 1.21 -6.39 -52.45
N GLY A 236 2.17 -6.54 -51.53
CA GLY A 236 3.37 -7.35 -51.62
C GLY A 236 4.43 -7.02 -50.56
N ALA A 237 4.25 -5.95 -49.77
CA ALA A 237 5.09 -5.63 -48.63
C ALA A 237 5.01 -6.73 -47.55
N PRO A 238 6.14 -7.08 -46.90
CA PRO A 238 6.17 -8.09 -45.86
C PRO A 238 5.35 -7.62 -44.65
N LEU A 239 4.36 -8.41 -44.27
CA LEU A 239 3.61 -8.23 -43.03
C LEU A 239 4.25 -9.09 -41.94
N ILE A 240 4.80 -8.44 -40.92
CA ILE A 240 5.36 -9.12 -39.74
C ILE A 240 4.36 -8.93 -38.60
N HIS A 241 3.87 -10.04 -38.05
CA HIS A 241 3.05 -10.04 -36.86
C HIS A 241 3.95 -10.36 -35.67
N VAL A 242 4.09 -9.39 -34.75
CA VAL A 242 4.94 -9.49 -33.56
C VAL A 242 4.08 -9.74 -32.34
N ARG A 243 4.39 -10.78 -31.59
CA ARG A 243 3.77 -11.12 -30.32
C ARG A 243 4.77 -10.92 -29.18
N PRO A 244 4.30 -10.62 -27.96
CA PRO A 244 5.18 -10.52 -26.79
C PRO A 244 5.98 -11.79 -26.50
N THR A 245 5.52 -12.96 -26.97
CA THR A 245 6.18 -14.26 -26.79
C THR A 245 7.15 -14.62 -27.91
N ASP A 246 7.22 -13.82 -28.98
CA ASP A 246 8.08 -14.16 -30.11
C ASP A 246 9.55 -14.03 -29.68
N PRO A 247 10.42 -14.97 -30.09
CA PRO A 247 11.83 -14.95 -29.73
C PRO A 247 12.50 -13.74 -30.37
N VAL A 248 13.13 -12.91 -29.54
CA VAL A 248 13.85 -11.71 -30.00
C VAL A 248 15.30 -12.09 -30.25
N SER A 249 15.79 -11.88 -31.48
CA SER A 249 17.19 -12.15 -31.85
C SER A 249 18.14 -10.99 -31.47
N GLU A 250 17.60 -9.79 -31.36
CA GLU A 250 18.29 -8.56 -30.96
C GLU A 250 17.39 -7.80 -29.98
N SER A 251 17.81 -7.66 -28.73
CA SER A 251 17.00 -7.00 -27.70
C SER A 251 17.07 -5.48 -27.81
N ALA A 252 15.92 -4.82 -27.91
CA ALA A 252 15.82 -3.36 -27.86
C ALA A 252 15.73 -2.81 -26.42
N SER A 253 15.52 -3.69 -25.43
CA SER A 253 15.48 -3.36 -24.01
C SER A 253 16.13 -4.43 -23.13
N ALA A 254 16.50 -4.05 -21.91
CA ALA A 254 16.98 -5.02 -20.92
C ALA A 254 15.92 -6.11 -20.63
N GLN A 255 14.63 -5.76 -20.64
CA GLN A 255 13.54 -6.72 -20.47
C GLN A 255 13.52 -7.76 -21.59
N GLU A 256 13.67 -7.35 -22.84
CA GLU A 256 13.72 -8.26 -24.00
C GLU A 256 14.96 -9.15 -23.98
N LEU A 257 16.13 -8.61 -23.59
CA LEU A 257 17.37 -9.38 -23.47
C LEU A 257 17.23 -10.52 -22.45
N ILE A 258 16.61 -10.21 -21.30
CA ILE A 258 16.37 -11.17 -20.24
C ILE A 258 15.37 -12.24 -20.67
N ALA A 259 14.34 -11.87 -21.46
CA ALA A 259 13.37 -12.82 -21.99
C ALA A 259 13.98 -13.78 -23.04
N ALA A 260 14.94 -13.31 -23.83
CA ALA A 260 15.53 -14.05 -24.96
C ALA A 260 16.74 -14.95 -24.59
N ALA A 261 17.35 -14.78 -23.42
CA ALA A 261 18.57 -15.48 -23.01
C ALA A 261 18.40 -17.02 -22.87
N PRO A 262 19.28 -17.89 -23.42
CA PRO A 262 19.22 -19.35 -23.20
C PRO A 262 19.52 -19.78 -21.75
N ASP A 263 19.11 -21.01 -21.36
CA ASP A 263 19.24 -21.61 -20.01
C ASP A 263 20.69 -21.76 -19.49
N ASP A 264 21.67 -21.63 -20.38
CA ASP A 264 23.04 -22.03 -20.12
C ASP A 264 23.86 -20.88 -19.53
N GLY A 265 23.52 -20.48 -18.30
CA GLY A 265 24.41 -19.74 -17.41
C GLY A 265 24.35 -18.21 -17.47
N LEU A 266 23.16 -17.62 -17.40
CA LEU A 266 23.01 -16.16 -17.22
C LEU A 266 22.43 -15.75 -15.86
N ASP A 267 22.93 -14.58 -15.49
CA ASP A 267 22.63 -13.63 -14.42
C ASP A 267 21.24 -13.75 -13.74
N VAL A 268 21.24 -13.54 -12.43
CA VAL A 268 20.10 -13.66 -11.49
C VAL A 268 18.74 -13.15 -12.04
N PRO A 269 18.64 -12.03 -12.78
CA PRO A 269 17.36 -11.50 -13.29
C PRO A 269 16.55 -12.44 -14.20
N ALA A 270 17.19 -13.24 -15.05
CA ALA A 270 16.49 -14.15 -15.96
C ALA A 270 15.87 -15.34 -15.23
N ALA A 271 16.60 -15.90 -14.26
CA ALA A 271 16.10 -16.93 -13.37
C ALA A 271 14.90 -16.42 -12.55
N VAL A 272 14.96 -15.18 -12.04
CA VAL A 272 13.85 -14.54 -11.33
C VAL A 272 12.61 -14.46 -12.21
N LEU A 273 12.69 -13.86 -13.41
CA LEU A 273 11.52 -13.70 -14.30
C LEU A 273 10.89 -15.04 -14.72
N ARG A 274 11.70 -16.05 -15.06
CA ARG A 274 11.18 -17.40 -15.37
C ARG A 274 10.46 -18.02 -14.19
N THR A 275 11.01 -17.84 -12.99
CA THR A 275 10.35 -18.34 -11.79
C THR A 275 9.08 -17.56 -11.48
N ARG A 276 8.97 -16.28 -11.84
CA ARG A 276 7.70 -15.54 -11.70
C ARG A 276 6.60 -16.12 -12.58
N VAL A 277 6.96 -16.60 -13.77
CA VAL A 277 6.03 -17.27 -14.70
C VAL A 277 5.69 -18.68 -14.21
N GLY A 278 6.63 -19.38 -13.57
CA GLY A 278 6.42 -20.69 -12.95
C GLY A 278 5.74 -20.61 -11.59
N ALA A 279 4.59 -21.26 -11.39
CA ALA A 279 3.86 -21.20 -10.12
C ALA A 279 4.52 -21.98 -8.93
N GLY A 280 5.76 -22.47 -9.06
CA GLY A 280 6.43 -23.30 -8.05
C GLY A 280 7.31 -22.50 -7.06
N PRO A 281 7.60 -23.04 -5.86
CA PRO A 281 8.50 -22.43 -4.88
C PRO A 281 9.96 -22.42 -5.38
N SER A 282 10.69 -21.36 -5.01
CA SER A 282 12.08 -21.10 -5.39
C SER A 282 12.74 -20.06 -4.48
N PRO A 283 14.08 -19.93 -4.53
CA PRO A 283 14.82 -18.87 -3.83
C PRO A 283 14.31 -17.45 -4.11
N TRP A 284 13.66 -17.23 -5.25
CA TRP A 284 13.23 -15.91 -5.70
C TRP A 284 11.77 -15.58 -5.34
N ASN A 285 10.99 -16.58 -4.91
CA ASN A 285 9.60 -16.43 -4.52
C ASN A 285 9.30 -17.15 -3.21
N GLY A 286 10.21 -17.08 -2.25
CA GLY A 286 9.97 -17.40 -0.85
C GLY A 286 10.40 -18.79 -0.37
N ASP A 287 11.06 -19.62 -1.18
CA ASP A 287 11.81 -20.78 -0.65
C ASP A 287 13.20 -20.34 -0.19
N LEU A 288 13.32 -20.09 1.11
CA LEU A 288 14.55 -19.72 1.78
C LEU A 288 15.14 -20.89 2.56
N SER A 289 14.95 -22.12 2.11
CA SER A 289 15.53 -23.32 2.74
C SER A 289 17.05 -23.25 2.90
N ALA A 290 17.75 -22.54 2.02
CA ALA A 290 19.17 -22.23 2.15
C ALA A 290 19.52 -21.44 3.44
N LEU A 291 18.55 -20.74 4.03
CA LEU A 291 18.69 -19.98 5.28
C LEU A 291 18.13 -20.73 6.50
N ALA A 292 17.79 -22.02 6.37
CA ALA A 292 17.16 -22.78 7.46
C ALA A 292 17.98 -22.79 8.75
N ASP A 293 19.31 -22.83 8.69
CA ASP A 293 20.17 -22.80 9.88
C ASP A 293 20.12 -21.46 10.62
N GLU A 294 20.07 -20.35 9.89
CA GLU A 294 19.93 -19.00 10.48
C GLU A 294 18.53 -18.81 11.05
N LEU A 295 17.50 -19.22 10.31
CA LEU A 295 16.10 -19.18 10.75
C LEU A 295 15.86 -20.09 11.95
N GLY A 296 16.50 -21.25 12.00
CA GLY A 296 16.48 -22.17 13.13
C GLY A 296 17.08 -21.57 14.40
N ARG A 297 18.14 -20.75 14.27
CA ARG A 297 18.71 -19.97 15.39
C ARG A 297 17.79 -18.82 15.79
N ARG A 298 17.30 -18.01 14.83
CA ARG A 298 16.43 -16.86 15.09
C ARG A 298 15.07 -17.26 15.69
N TYR A 299 14.51 -18.37 15.23
CA TYR A 299 13.22 -18.91 15.67
C TYR A 299 13.37 -20.20 16.48
N GLY A 300 14.45 -20.30 17.27
CA GLY A 300 14.74 -21.44 18.14
C GLY A 300 13.69 -21.65 19.25
N ALA A 301 13.96 -22.60 20.15
CA ALA A 301 13.03 -22.97 21.23
C ALA A 301 12.75 -21.83 22.22
N ASP A 302 13.70 -20.89 22.37
CA ASP A 302 13.58 -19.78 23.30
C ASP A 302 12.84 -18.56 22.74
N GLN A 303 12.68 -18.48 21.42
CA GLN A 303 12.04 -17.34 20.75
C GLN A 303 10.55 -17.29 21.13
N PRO A 304 10.03 -16.17 21.66
CA PRO A 304 8.61 -16.03 21.96
C PRO A 304 7.79 -15.72 20.71
N TRP A 305 6.66 -16.38 20.59
CA TRP A 305 5.66 -16.21 19.53
C TRP A 305 4.35 -15.69 20.09
N SER A 306 3.54 -15.08 19.22
CA SER A 306 2.13 -14.76 19.50
C SER A 306 1.23 -15.60 18.60
N SER A 307 0.00 -15.84 19.04
CA SER A 307 -1.04 -16.47 18.23
C SER A 307 -1.26 -15.73 16.90
N SER A 308 -1.30 -14.40 16.95
CA SER A 308 -1.46 -13.54 15.76
C SER A 308 -0.34 -13.72 14.72
N ARG A 309 0.90 -14.00 15.16
CA ARG A 309 2.02 -14.31 14.28
C ARG A 309 1.84 -15.66 13.58
N LEU A 310 1.31 -16.66 14.29
CA LEU A 310 1.01 -17.96 13.69
C LEU A 310 -0.11 -17.85 12.65
N GLU A 311 -1.21 -17.18 12.98
CA GLU A 311 -2.32 -16.96 12.03
C GLU A 311 -1.88 -16.16 10.79
N THR A 312 -0.97 -15.20 10.97
CA THR A 312 -0.35 -14.47 9.85
C THR A 312 0.33 -15.42 8.88
N TYR A 313 1.18 -16.33 9.39
CA TYR A 313 1.85 -17.31 8.54
C TYR A 313 0.86 -18.26 7.86
N ALA A 314 -0.11 -18.79 8.63
CA ALA A 314 -1.14 -19.67 8.10
C ALA A 314 -1.92 -19.02 6.95
N ARG A 315 -2.15 -17.71 7.04
CA ARG A 315 -2.84 -16.95 5.99
C ARG A 315 -1.98 -16.68 4.77
N CYS A 316 -0.72 -16.31 4.95
CA CYS A 316 0.27 -16.23 3.87
C CYS A 316 1.70 -16.25 4.44
N PRO A 317 2.51 -17.27 4.11
CA PRO A 317 3.90 -17.35 4.56
C PRO A 317 4.76 -16.14 4.15
N PHE A 318 4.51 -15.59 2.95
CA PHE A 318 5.24 -14.40 2.48
C PHE A 318 4.87 -13.13 3.24
N TYR A 319 3.61 -13.00 3.68
CA TYR A 319 3.19 -11.89 4.54
C TYR A 319 3.91 -11.97 5.90
N PHE A 320 4.04 -13.17 6.48
CA PHE A 320 4.84 -13.39 7.69
C PHE A 320 6.30 -13.00 7.48
N TRP A 321 6.90 -13.40 6.36
CA TRP A 321 8.28 -13.07 6.06
C TRP A 321 8.50 -11.55 5.98
N ALA A 322 7.70 -10.85 5.18
CA ALA A 322 7.81 -9.41 5.05
C ALA A 322 7.56 -8.68 6.38
N ALA A 323 6.52 -9.06 7.14
CA ALA A 323 6.13 -8.35 8.35
C ALA A 323 7.00 -8.69 9.59
N TYR A 324 7.49 -9.92 9.73
CA TYR A 324 8.13 -10.38 10.97
C TYR A 324 9.56 -10.90 10.82
N VAL A 325 9.98 -11.26 9.61
CA VAL A 325 11.40 -11.62 9.35
C VAL A 325 12.17 -10.38 8.90
N LEU A 326 11.63 -9.65 7.92
CA LEU A 326 12.21 -8.41 7.43
C LEU A 326 11.77 -7.18 8.23
N GLU A 327 10.71 -7.30 9.03
CA GLU A 327 10.19 -6.20 9.86
C GLU A 327 9.81 -4.97 9.02
N LEU A 328 9.26 -5.22 7.82
CA LEU A 328 8.77 -4.17 6.94
C LEU A 328 7.40 -3.68 7.41
N GLU A 329 7.27 -2.37 7.48
CA GLU A 329 6.01 -1.69 7.78
C GLU A 329 5.42 -1.07 6.52
N PRO A 330 4.11 -1.20 6.27
CA PRO A 330 3.45 -0.47 5.20
C PRO A 330 3.65 1.03 5.39
N ARG A 331 4.08 1.74 4.33
CA ARG A 331 4.11 3.20 4.33
C ARG A 331 2.69 3.71 4.08
N GLU A 332 1.97 3.96 5.15
CA GLU A 332 0.67 4.63 5.07
C GLU A 332 0.84 6.14 5.17
N ALA A 333 0.17 6.88 4.29
CA ALA A 333 0.12 8.33 4.41
C ALA A 333 -0.58 8.68 5.73
N PRO A 334 -0.07 9.65 6.52
CA PRO A 334 -0.73 10.05 7.75
C PRO A 334 -2.12 10.60 7.43
N GLN A 335 -3.15 9.92 7.93
CA GLN A 335 -4.55 10.34 7.79
C GLN A 335 -5.08 10.82 9.15
N ALA A 336 -6.03 11.76 9.11
CA ALA A 336 -6.79 12.13 10.30
C ALA A 336 -7.84 11.05 10.60
N GLY A 337 -8.13 10.85 11.88
CA GLY A 337 -8.95 9.74 12.37
C GLY A 337 -8.12 8.53 12.77
N PHE A 338 -8.81 7.48 13.22
CA PHE A 338 -8.21 6.23 13.68
C PHE A 338 -8.54 5.10 12.69
N ASP A 339 -7.66 4.10 12.62
CA ASP A 339 -7.85 2.92 11.79
C ASP A 339 -8.63 1.80 12.52
N VAL A 340 -8.85 0.68 11.83
CA VAL A 340 -9.62 -0.46 12.37
C VAL A 340 -8.89 -1.13 13.55
N LEU A 341 -7.54 -1.14 13.55
CA LEU A 341 -6.76 -1.72 14.64
C LEU A 341 -6.88 -0.88 15.92
N THR A 342 -6.78 0.45 15.78
CA THR A 342 -7.00 1.40 16.86
C THR A 342 -8.42 1.30 17.41
N LEU A 343 -9.41 1.19 16.52
CA LEU A 343 -10.81 0.99 16.91
C LEU A 343 -10.99 -0.27 17.78
N GLY A 344 -10.39 -1.39 17.38
CA GLY A 344 -10.40 -2.62 18.17
C GLY A 344 -9.77 -2.43 19.56
N SER A 345 -8.64 -1.74 19.61
CA SER A 345 -7.92 -1.46 20.86
C SER A 345 -8.74 -0.58 21.82
N ILE A 346 -9.44 0.43 21.30
CA ILE A 346 -10.35 1.28 22.09
C ILE A 346 -11.49 0.43 22.68
N TYR A 347 -12.11 -0.45 21.88
CA TYR A 347 -13.18 -1.30 22.38
C TYR A 347 -12.72 -2.26 23.49
N HIS A 348 -11.55 -2.89 23.30
CA HIS A 348 -10.93 -3.75 24.30
C HIS A 348 -10.69 -2.99 25.60
N ALA A 349 -10.07 -1.81 25.53
CA ALA A 349 -9.77 -1.00 26.71
C ALA A 349 -11.02 -0.58 27.50
N VAL A 350 -12.12 -0.26 26.80
CA VAL A 350 -13.40 0.08 27.48
C VAL A 350 -13.98 -1.15 28.18
N LEU A 351 -14.06 -2.30 27.51
CA LEU A 351 -14.63 -3.52 28.09
C LEU A 351 -13.77 -4.02 29.26
N GLU A 352 -12.45 -4.08 29.08
CA GLU A 352 -11.49 -4.46 30.11
C GLU A 352 -11.67 -3.58 31.36
N ARG A 353 -11.64 -2.25 31.19
CA ARG A 353 -11.78 -1.31 32.31
C ARG A 353 -13.15 -1.44 32.99
N LEU A 354 -14.20 -1.68 32.23
CA LEU A 354 -15.56 -1.84 32.75
C LEU A 354 -15.66 -3.09 33.63
N TYR A 355 -15.23 -4.25 33.13
CA TYR A 355 -15.27 -5.50 33.89
C TYR A 355 -14.29 -5.52 35.06
N LYS A 356 -13.16 -4.80 34.99
CA LYS A 356 -12.29 -4.57 36.16
C LYS A 356 -12.98 -3.75 37.27
N ARG A 357 -13.88 -2.83 36.93
CA ARG A 357 -14.66 -2.04 37.90
C ARG A 357 -15.86 -2.79 38.46
N VAL A 358 -16.39 -3.75 37.71
CA VAL A 358 -17.55 -4.59 38.09
C VAL A 358 -17.16 -6.07 37.98
N PRO A 359 -16.27 -6.56 38.87
CA PRO A 359 -15.67 -7.89 38.76
C PRO A 359 -16.69 -9.03 38.97
N ASP A 360 -17.80 -8.75 39.64
CA ASP A 360 -18.91 -9.70 39.80
C ASP A 360 -19.85 -9.76 38.59
N GLY A 361 -19.61 -8.93 37.56
CA GLY A 361 -20.38 -8.96 36.32
C GLY A 361 -21.85 -8.53 36.48
N ASP A 362 -22.20 -7.82 37.55
CA ASP A 362 -23.56 -7.39 37.82
C ASP A 362 -24.12 -6.53 36.67
N PRO A 363 -25.21 -6.97 35.99
CA PRO A 363 -25.71 -6.31 34.79
C PRO A 363 -26.04 -4.82 34.97
N ASP A 364 -26.63 -4.44 36.10
CA ASP A 364 -27.08 -3.06 36.34
C ASP A 364 -25.89 -2.13 36.60
N ARG A 365 -24.89 -2.58 37.36
CA ARG A 365 -23.63 -1.83 37.52
C ARG A 365 -22.82 -1.74 36.23
N LEU A 366 -22.80 -2.79 35.41
CA LEU A 366 -22.14 -2.76 34.10
C LEU A 366 -22.79 -1.70 33.20
N ARG A 367 -24.13 -1.68 33.11
CA ARG A 367 -24.88 -0.68 32.33
C ARG A 367 -24.63 0.74 32.83
N ALA A 368 -24.67 0.94 34.15
CA ALA A 368 -24.44 2.25 34.76
C ALA A 368 -22.98 2.73 34.59
N GLY A 369 -22.01 1.80 34.58
CA GLY A 369 -20.58 2.10 34.50
C GLY A 369 -20.08 2.42 33.08
N LEU A 370 -20.69 1.83 32.05
CA LEU A 370 -20.21 1.93 30.67
C LEU A 370 -20.00 3.39 30.19
N PRO A 371 -20.96 4.32 30.34
CA PRO A 371 -20.77 5.70 29.84
C PRO A 371 -19.61 6.44 30.50
N ALA A 372 -19.36 6.18 31.79
CA ALA A 372 -18.26 6.81 32.52
C ALA A 372 -16.91 6.27 32.06
N VAL A 373 -16.77 4.94 31.94
CA VAL A 373 -15.55 4.28 31.47
C VAL A 373 -15.23 4.67 30.02
N ALA A 374 -16.23 4.66 29.14
CA ALA A 374 -16.06 5.02 27.74
C ALA A 374 -15.50 6.45 27.59
N ARG A 375 -16.07 7.41 28.32
CA ARG A 375 -15.60 8.82 28.31
C ARG A 375 -14.14 8.95 28.73
N GLU A 376 -13.72 8.23 29.77
CA GLU A 376 -12.33 8.26 30.23
C GLU A 376 -11.37 7.75 29.16
N ILE A 377 -11.69 6.61 28.53
CA ILE A 377 -10.85 6.03 27.47
C ILE A 377 -10.83 6.94 26.24
N TYR A 378 -11.97 7.49 25.81
CA TYR A 378 -12.01 8.35 24.63
C TYR A 378 -11.25 9.68 24.80
N ALA A 379 -11.14 10.18 26.03
CA ALA A 379 -10.37 11.38 26.32
C ALA A 379 -8.87 11.15 26.15
N ALA A 380 -8.36 9.97 26.51
CA ALA A 380 -6.95 9.61 26.39
C ALA A 380 -6.59 8.99 25.03
N ALA A 381 -7.56 8.39 24.33
CA ALA A 381 -7.36 7.60 23.11
C ALA A 381 -6.52 8.29 22.01
N PRO A 382 -6.72 9.58 21.66
CA PRO A 382 -5.89 10.23 20.64
C PRO A 382 -4.40 10.23 20.96
N GLN A 383 -4.06 10.37 22.24
CA GLN A 383 -2.68 10.37 22.72
C GLN A 383 -2.15 8.94 22.89
N ASP A 384 -2.94 8.05 23.50
CA ASP A 384 -2.52 6.68 23.81
C ASP A 384 -2.35 5.82 22.55
N TYR A 385 -3.17 6.05 21.52
CA TYR A 385 -3.14 5.30 20.26
C TYR A 385 -2.58 6.09 19.06
N GLY A 386 -2.17 7.35 19.28
CA GLY A 386 -1.41 8.11 18.29
C GLY A 386 -2.19 8.52 17.03
N PHE A 387 -3.44 8.92 17.17
CA PHE A 387 -4.24 9.40 16.04
C PHE A 387 -4.71 10.85 16.20
N ARG A 388 -4.89 11.56 15.07
CA ARG A 388 -5.38 12.94 15.08
C ARG A 388 -6.92 12.94 15.01
N PRO A 389 -7.63 13.43 16.03
CA PRO A 389 -9.09 13.50 15.99
C PRO A 389 -9.58 14.36 14.83
N THR A 390 -10.63 13.93 14.15
CA THR A 390 -11.34 14.76 13.18
C THR A 390 -12.40 15.61 13.89
N ALA A 391 -13.01 16.56 13.17
CA ALA A 391 -14.19 17.29 13.66
C ALA A 391 -15.37 16.36 14.04
N LEU A 392 -15.39 15.13 13.52
CA LEU A 392 -16.42 14.13 13.79
C LEU A 392 -16.17 13.33 15.08
N TRP A 393 -15.03 13.48 15.74
CA TRP A 393 -14.65 12.63 16.87
C TRP A 393 -15.71 12.60 17.99
N GLN A 394 -16.33 13.73 18.31
CA GLN A 394 -17.41 13.77 19.31
C GLN A 394 -18.65 12.95 18.89
N HIS A 395 -18.99 12.95 17.60
CA HIS A 395 -20.09 12.14 17.08
C HIS A 395 -19.71 10.65 17.07
N GLN A 396 -18.48 10.35 16.63
CA GLN A 396 -17.93 8.99 16.63
C GLN A 396 -17.93 8.39 18.05
N GLN A 397 -17.56 9.16 19.09
CA GLN A 397 -17.64 8.68 20.48
C GLN A 397 -19.05 8.21 20.87
N ALA A 398 -20.10 8.89 20.42
CA ALA A 398 -21.48 8.48 20.69
C ALA A 398 -21.84 7.18 19.95
N GLU A 399 -21.42 7.03 18.69
CA GLU A 399 -21.59 5.81 17.91
C GLU A 399 -20.86 4.61 18.54
N LEU A 400 -19.60 4.81 18.93
CA LEU A 400 -18.79 3.80 19.62
C LEU A 400 -19.45 3.38 20.94
N THR A 401 -20.00 4.34 21.69
CA THR A 401 -20.71 4.05 22.95
C THR A 401 -21.96 3.21 22.70
N GLU A 402 -22.71 3.50 21.64
CA GLU A 402 -23.92 2.74 21.30
C GLU A 402 -23.58 1.31 20.84
N VAL A 403 -22.51 1.14 20.05
CA VAL A 403 -22.00 -0.19 19.69
C VAL A 403 -21.58 -0.98 20.93
N LEU A 404 -20.87 -0.34 21.87
CA LEU A 404 -20.48 -0.97 23.14
C LEU A 404 -21.68 -1.29 24.03
N ARG A 405 -22.72 -0.45 24.04
CA ARG A 405 -23.96 -0.69 24.78
C ARG A 405 -24.66 -1.94 24.26
N ARG A 406 -24.82 -2.06 22.93
CA ARG A 406 -25.40 -3.25 22.29
C ARG A 406 -24.56 -4.50 22.55
N THR A 407 -23.25 -4.36 22.46
CA THR A 407 -22.28 -5.44 22.78
C THR A 407 -22.45 -5.90 24.22
N LEU A 408 -22.56 -4.96 25.17
CA LEU A 408 -22.71 -5.25 26.58
C LEU A 408 -24.01 -6.00 26.87
N GLU A 409 -25.13 -5.58 26.29
CA GLU A 409 -26.41 -6.30 26.44
C GLU A 409 -26.32 -7.74 25.92
N GLY A 410 -25.72 -7.94 24.73
CA GLY A 410 -25.52 -9.28 24.20
C GLY A 410 -24.59 -10.14 25.08
N LEU A 411 -23.53 -9.56 25.64
CA LEU A 411 -22.64 -10.26 26.57
C LEU A 411 -23.33 -10.65 27.87
N ILE A 412 -24.22 -9.79 28.39
CA ILE A 412 -25.04 -10.08 29.57
C ILE A 412 -26.01 -11.23 29.26
N GLU A 413 -26.66 -11.22 28.10
CA GLU A 413 -27.55 -12.30 27.67
C GLU A 413 -26.80 -13.62 27.48
N ALA A 414 -25.60 -13.58 26.90
CA ALA A 414 -24.76 -14.75 26.68
C ALA A 414 -24.00 -15.23 27.93
N ALA A 415 -24.04 -14.47 29.03
CA ALA A 415 -23.27 -14.79 30.25
C ALA A 415 -23.70 -16.15 30.82
N GLY A 416 -25.00 -16.42 30.90
CA GLY A 416 -25.54 -17.62 31.53
C GLY A 416 -25.15 -17.69 33.01
N GLU A 417 -24.64 -18.84 33.45
CA GLU A 417 -24.17 -19.06 34.84
C GLU A 417 -22.72 -18.60 35.07
N TYR A 418 -22.04 -18.13 34.03
CA TYR A 418 -20.64 -17.75 34.10
C TYR A 418 -20.47 -16.34 34.63
N VAL A 419 -19.48 -16.15 35.51
CA VAL A 419 -19.10 -14.85 36.09
C VAL A 419 -17.70 -14.46 35.60
N PRO A 420 -17.43 -13.17 35.30
CA PRO A 420 -16.09 -12.71 34.95
C PRO A 420 -15.06 -13.09 36.02
N LEU A 421 -13.92 -13.65 35.60
CA LEU A 421 -12.82 -14.02 36.48
C LEU A 421 -11.59 -13.14 36.25
N ALA A 422 -11.20 -12.95 34.98
CA ALA A 422 -10.03 -12.17 34.61
C ALA A 422 -10.26 -11.42 33.30
N GLN A 423 -9.65 -10.25 33.18
CA GLN A 423 -9.61 -9.43 31.96
C GLN A 423 -8.15 -9.17 31.61
N GLU A 424 -7.81 -9.22 30.32
CA GLU A 424 -6.45 -9.03 29.81
C GLU A 424 -5.46 -9.89 30.62
N LEU A 425 -5.67 -11.21 30.69
CA LEU A 425 -4.82 -12.11 31.48
C LEU A 425 -3.50 -12.36 30.72
N PRO A 426 -2.33 -11.81 31.14
CA PRO A 426 -1.08 -12.09 30.46
C PRO A 426 -0.59 -13.52 30.71
N PHE A 427 0.09 -14.07 29.71
CA PHE A 427 0.93 -15.26 29.79
C PHE A 427 2.22 -15.04 28.97
N GLY A 428 3.35 -15.55 29.44
CA GLY A 428 4.67 -15.35 28.81
C GLY A 428 5.15 -13.89 28.77
N LEU A 429 4.63 -13.03 29.65
CA LEU A 429 4.94 -11.59 29.74
C LEU A 429 5.26 -11.22 31.19
N GLY A 430 6.26 -10.34 31.36
CA GLY A 430 6.80 -10.03 32.68
C GLY A 430 7.33 -11.28 33.37
N ASP A 431 6.96 -11.47 34.63
CA ASP A 431 7.36 -12.64 35.43
C ASP A 431 6.45 -13.88 35.23
N ARG A 432 5.48 -13.81 34.30
CA ARG A 432 4.55 -14.93 34.07
C ARG A 432 5.14 -15.96 33.09
N PRO A 433 4.98 -17.27 33.37
CA PRO A 433 5.51 -18.31 32.50
C PRO A 433 4.84 -18.27 31.11
N PRO A 434 5.59 -18.56 30.03
CA PRO A 434 5.02 -18.73 28.71
C PRO A 434 4.29 -20.07 28.59
N LEU A 435 3.35 -20.16 27.66
CA LEU A 435 2.80 -21.44 27.23
C LEU A 435 3.85 -22.15 26.37
N ILE A 436 4.22 -23.38 26.71
CA ILE A 436 5.27 -24.14 26.01
C ILE A 436 4.66 -25.34 25.31
N LEU A 437 4.61 -25.29 23.97
CA LEU A 437 4.17 -26.42 23.16
C LEU A 437 5.36 -27.32 22.82
N GLN A 438 5.27 -28.60 23.15
CA GLN A 438 6.33 -29.57 22.89
C GLN A 438 6.17 -30.18 21.49
N ALA A 439 7.27 -30.21 20.72
CA ALA A 439 7.31 -30.86 19.41
C ALA A 439 7.84 -32.30 19.54
N ALA A 440 7.30 -33.24 18.74
CA ALA A 440 7.87 -34.58 18.65
C ALA A 440 9.21 -34.54 17.88
N GLY A 441 10.33 -34.50 18.62
CA GLY A 441 11.68 -34.60 18.04
C GLY A 441 12.29 -33.30 17.50
N GLY A 442 11.75 -32.13 17.88
CA GLY A 442 12.26 -30.82 17.47
C GLY A 442 12.17 -29.76 18.60
N PRO A 443 12.66 -28.52 18.35
CA PRO A 443 12.55 -27.46 19.33
C PRO A 443 11.08 -27.10 19.55
N GLY A 444 10.67 -27.00 20.82
CA GLY A 444 9.32 -26.56 21.20
C GLY A 444 9.00 -25.13 20.73
N LEU A 445 7.78 -24.69 21.04
CA LEU A 445 7.28 -23.36 20.71
C LEU A 445 6.85 -22.64 22.00
N ARG A 446 7.41 -21.45 22.26
CA ARG A 446 7.00 -20.60 23.38
C ARG A 446 6.02 -19.55 22.91
N LEU A 447 4.84 -19.52 23.53
CA LEU A 447 3.79 -18.55 23.25
C LEU A 447 3.64 -17.55 24.40
N ARG A 448 3.41 -16.30 24.01
CA ARG A 448 3.05 -15.20 24.90
C ARG A 448 1.88 -14.42 24.33
N GLY A 449 1.15 -13.73 25.21
CA GLY A 449 0.04 -12.90 24.80
C GLY A 449 -0.84 -12.49 25.99
N TYR A 450 -2.03 -12.00 25.64
CA TYR A 450 -3.07 -11.63 26.58
C TYR A 450 -4.35 -12.35 26.18
N ILE A 451 -5.07 -12.86 27.17
CA ILE A 451 -6.40 -13.42 26.98
C ILE A 451 -7.41 -12.34 27.37
N ASP A 452 -8.16 -11.83 26.40
CA ASP A 452 -9.05 -10.67 26.57
C ASP A 452 -9.98 -10.84 27.78
N ARG A 453 -10.66 -11.99 27.88
CA ARG A 453 -11.55 -12.31 29.00
C ARG A 453 -11.63 -13.80 29.31
N VAL A 454 -11.59 -14.11 30.60
CA VAL A 454 -11.86 -15.44 31.16
C VAL A 454 -13.04 -15.34 32.12
N ASP A 455 -14.06 -16.17 31.90
CA ASP A 455 -15.17 -16.36 32.82
C ASP A 455 -15.07 -17.71 33.53
N ARG A 456 -15.75 -17.85 34.67
CA ARG A 456 -15.81 -19.07 35.48
C ARG A 456 -17.25 -19.49 35.73
N ALA A 457 -17.55 -20.78 35.51
CA ALA A 457 -18.82 -21.41 35.86
C ALA A 457 -18.87 -21.81 37.35
N PRO A 458 -20.06 -22.10 37.91
CA PRO A 458 -20.20 -22.54 39.30
C PRO A 458 -19.46 -23.86 39.60
N ASP A 459 -19.30 -24.73 38.61
CA ASP A 459 -18.54 -25.99 38.72
C ASP A 459 -17.01 -25.82 38.61
N GLY A 460 -16.55 -24.57 38.45
CA GLY A 460 -15.13 -24.22 38.37
C GLY A 460 -14.53 -24.24 36.97
N ARG A 461 -15.26 -24.71 35.94
CA ARG A 461 -14.76 -24.70 34.55
C ARG A 461 -14.72 -23.29 33.98
N LEU A 462 -13.81 -23.07 33.05
CA LEU A 462 -13.52 -21.77 32.46
C LEU A 462 -14.18 -21.63 31.09
N ARG A 463 -14.47 -20.38 30.70
CA ARG A 463 -14.86 -20.00 29.34
C ARG A 463 -14.04 -18.82 28.86
N ILE A 464 -13.49 -18.92 27.66
CA ILE A 464 -12.66 -17.87 27.06
C ILE A 464 -13.47 -17.04 26.07
N ILE A 465 -13.32 -15.72 26.15
CA ILE A 465 -13.98 -14.78 25.24
C ILE A 465 -12.89 -13.88 24.64
N ASP A 466 -12.82 -13.81 23.32
CA ASP A 466 -11.91 -12.94 22.56
C ASP A 466 -12.71 -11.94 21.74
N TYR A 467 -12.42 -10.65 21.87
CA TYR A 467 -13.20 -9.57 21.28
C TYR A 467 -12.71 -9.23 19.87
N LYS A 468 -13.59 -9.29 18.87
CA LYS A 468 -13.29 -8.88 17.49
C LYS A 468 -14.14 -7.67 17.08
N ALA A 469 -13.48 -6.60 16.64
CA ALA A 469 -14.16 -5.39 16.16
C ALA A 469 -14.98 -5.64 14.89
N GLY A 470 -14.47 -6.45 13.96
CA GLY A 470 -15.13 -6.80 12.71
C GLY A 470 -16.21 -7.88 12.85
N SER A 471 -16.98 -8.09 11.78
CA SER A 471 -18.05 -9.09 11.68
C SER A 471 -17.74 -10.25 10.73
N THR A 472 -16.47 -10.44 10.36
CA THR A 472 -16.03 -11.56 9.52
C THR A 472 -16.46 -12.88 10.16
N LEU A 473 -17.13 -13.75 9.40
CA LEU A 473 -17.52 -15.06 9.90
C LEU A 473 -16.28 -15.85 10.32
N ILE A 474 -16.32 -16.42 11.51
CA ILE A 474 -15.29 -17.31 12.05
C ILE A 474 -15.97 -18.65 12.33
N SER A 475 -15.52 -19.68 11.64
CA SER A 475 -16.11 -21.02 11.58
C SER A 475 -15.13 -22.09 12.06
N ALA A 476 -15.62 -23.33 12.18
CA ALA A 476 -14.77 -24.47 12.50
C ALA A 476 -13.79 -24.83 11.36
N SER A 477 -14.11 -24.52 10.09
CA SER A 477 -13.17 -24.76 8.98
C SER A 477 -11.94 -23.87 9.11
N ASP A 478 -12.10 -22.62 9.56
CA ASP A 478 -10.98 -21.71 9.77
C ASP A 478 -9.99 -22.24 10.82
N LEU A 479 -10.47 -22.96 11.84
CA LEU A 479 -9.60 -23.66 12.79
C LEU A 479 -8.95 -24.89 12.15
N ALA A 480 -9.72 -25.70 11.41
CA ALA A 480 -9.21 -26.89 10.73
C ALA A 480 -8.12 -26.55 9.70
N GLU A 481 -8.22 -25.42 9.02
CA GLU A 481 -7.26 -24.88 8.06
C GLU A 481 -6.09 -24.12 8.73
N GLY A 482 -6.14 -23.91 10.05
CA GLY A 482 -5.09 -23.25 10.81
C GLY A 482 -5.10 -21.72 10.75
N HIS A 483 -6.17 -21.11 10.22
CA HIS A 483 -6.34 -19.67 10.12
C HIS A 483 -6.82 -19.01 11.43
N ARG A 484 -7.37 -19.79 12.37
CA ARG A 484 -7.91 -19.31 13.67
C ARG A 484 -7.40 -20.14 14.84
N LEU A 485 -6.18 -19.85 15.28
CA LEU A 485 -5.47 -20.56 16.33
C LEU A 485 -5.53 -19.85 17.69
N GLN A 486 -5.83 -18.54 17.70
CA GLN A 486 -5.76 -17.70 18.90
C GLN A 486 -6.62 -18.23 20.05
N LEU A 487 -7.92 -18.43 19.83
CA LEU A 487 -8.86 -18.82 20.88
C LEU A 487 -8.54 -20.19 21.52
N PRO A 488 -8.27 -21.29 20.77
CA PRO A 488 -7.85 -22.55 21.40
C PRO A 488 -6.49 -22.46 22.12
N LEU A 489 -5.50 -21.75 21.57
CA LEU A 489 -4.21 -21.57 22.25
C LEU A 489 -4.36 -20.79 23.56
N TYR A 490 -5.27 -19.81 23.58
CA TYR A 490 -5.63 -19.07 24.80
C TYR A 490 -6.36 -19.95 25.80
N ALA A 491 -7.24 -20.85 25.36
CA ALA A 491 -7.83 -21.85 26.24
C ALA A 491 -6.77 -22.70 26.93
N LEU A 492 -5.78 -23.21 26.19
CA LEU A 492 -4.68 -23.96 26.78
C LEU A 492 -3.85 -23.12 27.76
N ALA A 493 -3.50 -21.89 27.39
CA ALA A 493 -2.78 -20.97 28.28
C ALA A 493 -3.56 -20.66 29.57
N ALA A 494 -4.88 -20.48 29.49
CA ALA A 494 -5.73 -20.28 30.65
C ALA A 494 -5.79 -21.51 31.55
N GLN A 495 -5.85 -22.72 30.97
CA GLN A 495 -5.85 -23.97 31.76
C GLN A 495 -4.58 -24.10 32.60
N GLU A 496 -3.42 -23.82 32.02
CA GLU A 496 -2.14 -23.86 32.73
C GLU A 496 -2.03 -22.74 33.77
N ALA A 497 -2.38 -21.51 33.39
CA ALA A 497 -2.24 -20.34 34.27
C ALA A 497 -3.20 -20.36 35.48
N LEU A 498 -4.39 -20.95 35.34
CA LEU A 498 -5.44 -20.95 36.35
C LEU A 498 -5.72 -22.33 36.97
N ALA A 499 -5.02 -23.38 36.51
CA ALA A 499 -5.17 -24.75 36.96
C ALA A 499 -6.64 -25.23 36.95
N ALA A 500 -7.37 -24.90 35.88
CA ALA A 500 -8.79 -25.23 35.72
C ALA A 500 -9.11 -25.57 34.26
N GLU A 501 -10.02 -26.52 34.03
CA GLU A 501 -10.42 -26.96 32.69
C GLU A 501 -11.21 -25.88 31.95
N VAL A 502 -10.97 -25.69 30.65
CA VAL A 502 -11.80 -24.83 29.80
C VAL A 502 -12.92 -25.65 29.18
N ALA A 503 -14.17 -25.32 29.53
CA ALA A 503 -15.36 -25.99 29.00
C ALA A 503 -15.76 -25.48 27.61
N GLY A 504 -15.39 -24.25 27.26
CA GLY A 504 -15.82 -23.63 26.02
C GLY A 504 -15.18 -22.27 25.78
N GLY A 505 -15.52 -21.68 24.64
CA GLY A 505 -15.02 -20.36 24.29
C GLY A 505 -15.45 -19.94 22.90
N PHE A 506 -15.51 -18.62 22.68
CA PHE A 506 -15.94 -18.04 21.41
C PHE A 506 -15.30 -16.68 21.18
N TYR A 507 -15.27 -16.26 19.92
CA TYR A 507 -15.02 -14.87 19.59
C TYR A 507 -16.32 -14.08 19.76
N TRP A 508 -16.25 -12.87 20.30
CA TRP A 508 -17.38 -11.96 20.36
C TRP A 508 -17.21 -10.85 19.32
N HIS A 509 -18.13 -10.80 18.35
CA HIS A 509 -18.16 -9.75 17.34
C HIS A 509 -18.84 -8.51 17.91
N ILE A 510 -18.05 -7.46 18.18
CA ILE A 510 -18.53 -6.22 18.82
C ILE A 510 -19.56 -5.52 17.95
N THR A 511 -19.25 -5.28 16.66
CA THR A 511 -20.14 -4.51 15.77
C THR A 511 -21.50 -5.18 15.57
N SER A 512 -21.56 -6.52 15.52
CA SER A 512 -22.81 -7.25 15.36
C SER A 512 -23.48 -7.64 16.68
N ALA A 513 -22.77 -7.50 17.81
CA ALA A 513 -23.14 -7.88 19.17
C ALA A 513 -23.55 -9.36 19.31
N ARG A 514 -22.73 -10.27 18.76
CA ARG A 514 -23.03 -11.72 18.72
C ARG A 514 -21.76 -12.56 18.90
N PRO A 515 -21.88 -13.78 19.43
CA PRO A 515 -20.77 -14.73 19.39
C PRO A 515 -20.51 -15.22 17.95
N SER A 516 -19.28 -15.63 17.68
CA SER A 516 -18.90 -16.33 16.44
C SER A 516 -19.60 -17.68 16.32
N SER A 517 -19.68 -18.19 15.09
CA SER A 517 -20.14 -19.55 14.83
C SER A 517 -19.17 -20.59 15.39
N LEU A 518 -17.87 -20.32 15.37
CA LEU A 518 -16.86 -21.12 16.07
C LEU A 518 -17.06 -21.01 17.58
N LYS A 519 -17.36 -22.15 18.20
CA LYS A 519 -17.41 -22.36 19.64
C LYS A 519 -16.55 -23.57 19.99
N LEU A 520 -15.62 -23.43 20.93
CA LEU A 520 -14.69 -24.51 21.28
C LEU A 520 -15.44 -25.77 21.76
N GLU A 521 -16.51 -25.59 22.52
CA GLU A 521 -17.37 -26.69 23.00
C GLU A 521 -18.10 -27.44 21.88
N GLY A 522 -18.25 -26.81 20.71
CA GLY A 522 -18.92 -27.39 19.54
C GLY A 522 -17.97 -28.05 18.53
N CYS A 523 -16.65 -28.03 18.78
CA CYS A 523 -15.67 -28.71 17.94
C CYS A 523 -15.67 -30.22 18.19
N ASP A 524 -15.13 -30.98 17.22
CA ASP A 524 -14.91 -32.42 17.39
C ASP A 524 -13.94 -32.65 18.56
N GLY A 525 -14.35 -33.47 19.54
CA GLY A 525 -13.61 -33.65 20.79
C GLY A 525 -13.72 -32.47 21.78
N GLY A 526 -14.64 -31.54 21.55
CA GLY A 526 -14.87 -30.37 22.40
C GLY A 526 -13.68 -29.41 22.44
N ALA A 527 -13.56 -28.66 23.54
CA ALA A 527 -12.48 -27.69 23.72
C ALA A 527 -11.08 -28.35 23.65
N ALA A 528 -10.95 -29.58 24.17
CA ALA A 528 -9.70 -30.34 24.11
C ALA A 528 -9.28 -30.67 22.67
N GLY A 529 -10.21 -31.13 21.82
CA GLY A 529 -9.93 -31.41 20.41
C GLY A 529 -9.58 -30.14 19.60
N ALA A 530 -10.23 -29.02 19.92
CA ALA A 530 -9.88 -27.72 19.34
C ALA A 530 -8.46 -27.27 19.72
N ILE A 531 -8.07 -27.46 20.99
CA ILE A 531 -6.72 -27.19 21.48
C ILE A 531 -5.70 -28.07 20.75
N GLU A 532 -5.94 -29.38 20.65
CA GLU A 532 -5.03 -30.31 19.98
C GLU A 532 -4.81 -29.92 18.51
N THR A 533 -5.89 -29.59 17.80
CA THR A 533 -5.84 -29.11 16.41
C THR A 533 -4.98 -27.85 16.29
N ALA A 534 -5.17 -26.88 17.17
CA ALA A 534 -4.43 -25.63 17.13
C ALA A 534 -2.94 -25.81 17.47
N VAL A 535 -2.61 -26.69 18.43
CA VAL A 535 -1.23 -27.03 18.77
C VAL A 535 -0.52 -27.70 17.59
N GLY A 536 -1.20 -28.62 16.89
CA GLY A 536 -0.65 -29.26 15.68
C GLY A 536 -0.27 -28.25 14.61
N HIS A 537 -1.18 -27.33 14.28
CA HIS A 537 -0.92 -26.24 13.34
C HIS A 537 0.21 -25.32 13.79
N ALA A 538 0.20 -24.90 15.06
CA ALA A 538 1.23 -24.01 15.60
C ALA A 538 2.65 -24.60 15.49
N LEU A 539 2.79 -25.89 15.79
CA LEU A 539 4.07 -26.61 15.67
C LEU A 539 4.49 -26.80 14.21
N ALA A 540 3.55 -27.13 13.30
CA ALA A 540 3.82 -27.24 11.87
C ALA A 540 4.28 -25.91 11.26
N ILE A 541 3.62 -24.81 11.61
CA ILE A 541 3.98 -23.45 11.20
C ILE A 541 5.39 -23.10 11.68
N ALA A 542 5.70 -23.34 12.96
CA ALA A 542 7.02 -23.07 13.50
C ALA A 542 8.11 -23.88 12.79
N ALA A 543 7.84 -25.15 12.46
CA ALA A 543 8.75 -25.98 11.69
C ALA A 543 8.97 -25.45 10.26
N ALA A 544 7.90 -25.03 9.59
CA ALA A 544 7.96 -24.49 8.22
C ALA A 544 8.73 -23.16 8.15
N VAL A 545 8.53 -22.26 9.13
CA VAL A 545 9.31 -21.02 9.27
C VAL A 545 10.80 -21.32 9.46
N ARG A 546 11.15 -22.27 10.33
CA ARG A 546 12.55 -22.69 10.55
C ARG A 546 13.15 -23.34 9.30
N ALA A 547 12.34 -24.03 8.49
CA ALA A 547 12.74 -24.61 7.23
C ALA A 547 12.82 -23.60 6.06
N GLY A 548 12.55 -22.31 6.31
CA GLY A 548 12.63 -21.27 5.28
C GLY A 548 11.47 -21.28 4.28
N GLN A 549 10.32 -21.84 4.63
CA GLN A 549 9.18 -21.91 3.72
C GLN A 549 8.34 -20.63 3.80
N PHE A 550 8.53 -19.71 2.85
CA PHE A 550 7.82 -18.43 2.79
C PHE A 550 7.17 -18.16 1.43
N ALA A 551 7.00 -19.20 0.61
CA ALA A 551 6.41 -19.03 -0.71
C ALA A 551 5.00 -18.39 -0.62
N PRO A 552 4.68 -17.40 -1.48
CA PRO A 552 3.43 -16.66 -1.38
C PRO A 552 2.25 -17.57 -1.70
N HIS A 553 1.35 -17.66 -0.73
CA HIS A 553 0.05 -18.30 -0.85
C HIS A 553 -1.02 -17.23 -0.60
N PRO A 554 -1.48 -16.52 -1.64
CA PRO A 554 -2.51 -15.51 -1.49
C PRO A 554 -3.79 -16.12 -0.92
N PRO A 555 -4.46 -15.47 0.04
CA PRO A 555 -5.75 -15.93 0.53
C PRO A 555 -6.78 -15.96 -0.61
N ALA A 556 -7.71 -16.93 -0.58
CA ALA A 556 -8.78 -17.05 -1.57
C ALA A 556 -9.66 -15.79 -1.64
N GLU A 557 -9.87 -15.10 -0.52
CA GLU A 557 -10.63 -13.85 -0.45
C GLU A 557 -9.83 -12.60 -0.84
N GLY A 558 -8.54 -12.76 -1.18
CA GLY A 558 -7.62 -11.70 -1.56
C GLY A 558 -6.69 -11.21 -0.44
N CYS A 559 -5.57 -10.64 -0.85
CA CYS A 559 -4.53 -10.04 -0.03
C CYS A 559 -5.03 -8.75 0.66
N PRO A 560 -4.70 -8.55 1.96
CA PRO A 560 -5.06 -7.34 2.67
C PRO A 560 -4.28 -6.13 2.13
N ALA A 561 -4.91 -4.95 2.10
CA ALA A 561 -4.27 -3.70 1.67
C ALA A 561 -3.06 -3.34 2.55
N ALA A 562 -3.14 -3.64 3.85
CA ALA A 562 -2.06 -3.46 4.82
C ALA A 562 -0.91 -4.51 4.70
N CYS A 563 -0.86 -5.29 3.61
CA CYS A 563 0.28 -6.15 3.35
C CYS A 563 1.55 -5.29 3.13
N PRO A 564 2.64 -5.45 3.92
CA PRO A 564 3.87 -4.69 3.68
C PRO A 564 4.52 -5.08 2.35
N ALA A 565 4.13 -6.21 1.78
CA ALA A 565 4.57 -6.65 0.47
C ALA A 565 3.66 -6.22 -0.70
N THR A 566 2.65 -5.35 -0.47
CA THR A 566 1.74 -4.89 -1.52
C THR A 566 2.48 -4.30 -2.74
N ALA A 567 3.60 -3.60 -2.51
CA ALA A 567 4.34 -2.94 -3.58
C ALA A 567 5.25 -3.87 -4.42
N PHE A 568 5.52 -5.10 -3.96
CA PHE A 568 6.55 -5.95 -4.60
C PHE A 568 6.23 -7.45 -4.62
N CYS A 569 5.18 -7.91 -3.94
CA CYS A 569 4.75 -9.30 -4.00
C CYS A 569 4.10 -9.58 -5.36
N GLU A 570 4.72 -10.43 -6.16
CA GLU A 570 4.23 -10.82 -7.50
C GLU A 570 2.88 -11.54 -7.49
N ARG A 571 2.48 -12.14 -6.35
CA ARG A 571 1.18 -12.80 -6.19
C ARG A 571 0.17 -11.97 -5.41
N TYR A 572 0.47 -10.69 -5.18
CA TYR A 572 -0.50 -9.82 -4.52
C TYR A 572 -1.77 -9.73 -5.37
N ALA A 573 -2.88 -10.16 -4.79
CA ALA A 573 -4.20 -10.05 -5.39
C ALA A 573 -5.09 -9.24 -4.44
N PRO A 574 -5.38 -7.95 -4.70
CA PRO A 574 -6.18 -7.15 -3.79
C PRO A 574 -7.57 -7.78 -3.59
N ARG A 575 -8.11 -7.68 -2.38
CA ARG A 575 -9.52 -8.04 -2.13
C ARG A 575 -10.42 -7.22 -3.04
N LEU A 576 -11.19 -7.89 -3.91
CA LEU A 576 -12.26 -7.25 -4.67
C LEU A 576 -13.30 -6.74 -3.66
N ARG A 577 -13.56 -5.43 -3.67
CA ARG A 577 -14.51 -4.78 -2.75
C ARG A 577 -15.95 -5.16 -3.05
#